data_AF-A0A6I0EGS8-F1
#
_entry.id   AF-A0A6I0EGS8-F1
#
_cell.length_a   1.000
_cell.length_b   1.000
_cell.length_c   1.000
_cell.angle_alpha   90.00
_cell.angle_beta   90.00
_cell.angle_gamma   90.00
#
_symmetry.space_group_name_H-M   'P 1'
#
loop_
_entity.id
_entity.type
_entity.pdbx_description
1 polymer ?
#
loop_
_entity_poly.entity_id
_entity_poly.type
_entity_poly.pdbx_seq_one_letter_code
_entity_poly.pdbx_strand_id
1 'polypeptide(L)'
;MKKLLLAAALMLAAATARAEDNVVKVNAPPESAVAGETAPAKASTIDCADTLGVSRVAEVDTAGGGEYGEQYPPKPLLEKGEVVLTFDDGPHPEFTRQILDALAAQCTKATFFHVGRMLKEFPDVARQVQAEGHTVGTHTHTHRNLGGASMGQAEQQIESAINIAEATLPNGVAPFFRFPYLSDPQRVRDYLAKRNIAVFGIDVDSFDWRWRKPEKVMHNVLSGLDKTGRGIILFHDIHGSTAKAIPALLAELKARGYKVVHLVPKSRIETVAVAEPTAAPAPRRRARRHRRSKR
;
A
#
# COMPACT_ATOMS: atom_id res chain seq x y z
N MET A 1 -47.08 13.93 -49.36
CA MET A 1 -45.83 13.17 -49.64
C MET A 1 -45.82 11.97 -48.72
N LYS A 2 -45.86 10.76 -49.31
CA LYS A 2 -46.11 9.48 -48.63
C LYS A 2 -44.83 8.92 -47.98
N LYS A 3 -44.99 8.34 -46.79
CA LYS A 3 -44.04 7.42 -46.13
C LYS A 3 -43.84 6.16 -46.99
N LEU A 4 -42.62 5.64 -47.05
CA LEU A 4 -42.40 4.18 -47.17
C LEU A 4 -41.03 3.77 -46.59
N LEU A 5 -41.07 2.67 -45.86
CA LEU A 5 -39.99 1.98 -45.17
C LEU A 5 -38.97 1.35 -46.13
N LEU A 6 -37.71 1.24 -45.69
CA LEU A 6 -36.88 0.07 -45.98
C LEU A 6 -35.94 -0.23 -44.81
N ALA A 7 -35.91 -1.50 -44.40
CA ALA A 7 -35.18 -2.03 -43.27
C ALA A 7 -33.92 -2.81 -43.71
N ALA A 8 -32.90 -2.77 -42.83
CA ALA A 8 -31.90 -3.77 -42.48
C ALA A 8 -31.01 -4.42 -43.56
N ALA A 9 -29.67 -4.33 -43.40
CA ALA A 9 -28.86 -5.39 -42.78
C ALA A 9 -27.34 -5.08 -42.75
N LEU A 10 -26.73 -5.54 -41.64
CA LEU A 10 -25.38 -6.14 -41.51
C LEU A 10 -24.10 -5.27 -41.58
N MET A 11 -23.44 -5.10 -40.43
CA MET A 11 -22.13 -5.71 -40.10
C MET A 11 -21.63 -5.14 -38.76
N LEU A 12 -21.78 -5.91 -37.67
CA LEU A 12 -21.17 -5.61 -36.38
C LEU A 12 -19.89 -6.44 -36.28
N ALA A 13 -18.73 -5.81 -36.50
CA ALA A 13 -17.44 -6.43 -36.26
C ALA A 13 -17.11 -6.35 -34.76
N ALA A 14 -17.20 -7.50 -34.07
CA ALA A 14 -16.70 -7.65 -32.71
C ALA A 14 -15.19 -7.89 -32.76
N ALA A 15 -14.40 -6.87 -32.42
CA ALA A 15 -12.97 -7.03 -32.16
C ALA A 15 -12.78 -7.69 -30.79
N THR A 16 -12.39 -8.96 -30.78
CA THR A 16 -11.95 -9.67 -29.57
C THR A 16 -10.45 -9.47 -29.41
N ALA A 17 -10.06 -8.57 -28.50
CA ALA A 17 -8.68 -8.46 -28.07
C ALA A 17 -8.34 -9.67 -27.18
N ARG A 18 -7.41 -10.51 -27.64
CA ARG A 18 -6.79 -11.57 -26.83
C ARG A 18 -5.86 -10.90 -25.83
N ALA A 19 -6.09 -11.14 -24.53
CA ALA A 19 -5.07 -10.94 -23.51
C ALA A 19 -4.03 -12.06 -23.68
N GLU A 20 -2.79 -11.69 -24.00
CA GLU A 20 -1.65 -12.61 -24.01
C GLU A 20 -1.11 -12.74 -22.59
N ASP A 21 -1.18 -13.97 -22.07
CA ASP A 21 -0.59 -14.38 -20.80
C ASP A 21 0.94 -14.28 -20.88
N ASN A 22 1.52 -13.20 -20.36
CA ASN A 22 2.97 -13.09 -20.21
C ASN A 22 3.38 -13.67 -18.84
N VAL A 23 3.55 -14.99 -18.80
CA VAL A 23 4.06 -15.72 -17.62
C VAL A 23 5.56 -15.48 -17.53
N VAL A 24 5.98 -14.67 -16.56
CA VAL A 24 7.39 -14.59 -16.15
C VAL A 24 7.76 -15.92 -15.49
N LYS A 25 8.63 -16.69 -16.13
CA LYS A 25 9.30 -17.84 -15.51
C LYS A 25 10.33 -17.31 -14.51
N VAL A 26 10.04 -17.46 -13.22
CA VAL A 26 11.02 -17.32 -12.15
C VAL A 26 11.76 -18.66 -12.01
N ASN A 27 13.06 -18.64 -12.27
CA ASN A 27 13.94 -19.76 -11.97
C ASN A 27 14.15 -19.84 -10.44
N ALA A 28 14.18 -21.06 -9.91
CA ALA A 28 14.49 -21.33 -8.51
C ALA A 28 15.90 -20.82 -8.14
N PRO A 29 16.11 -20.30 -6.92
CA PRO A 29 17.43 -19.89 -6.46
C PRO A 29 18.28 -21.11 -6.07
N PRO A 30 19.61 -21.08 -6.27
CA PRO A 30 20.51 -22.09 -5.76
C PRO A 30 20.75 -21.90 -4.25
N GLU A 31 21.08 -23.02 -3.62
CA GLU A 31 21.25 -23.22 -2.18
C GLU A 31 22.59 -22.62 -1.66
N SER A 32 22.50 -21.94 -0.51
CA SER A 32 23.51 -21.61 0.51
C SER A 32 24.93 -21.17 0.11
N ALA A 33 25.28 -19.93 0.48
CA ALA A 33 26.64 -19.58 0.89
C ALA A 33 26.63 -18.47 1.98
N VAL A 34 26.99 -18.91 3.19
CA VAL A 34 27.85 -18.30 4.23
C VAL A 34 27.68 -16.82 4.60
N ALA A 35 27.53 -16.62 5.92
CA ALA A 35 27.53 -15.36 6.65
C ALA A 35 28.63 -14.37 6.20
N GLY A 36 28.19 -13.19 5.76
CA GLY A 36 29.00 -12.01 5.57
C GLY A 36 28.62 -10.94 6.59
N GLU A 37 29.59 -10.55 7.39
CA GLU A 37 29.59 -9.48 8.39
C GLU A 37 28.95 -8.20 7.82
N THR A 38 27.90 -7.70 8.48
CA THR A 38 27.21 -6.48 8.07
C THR A 38 28.15 -5.28 8.25
N ALA A 39 28.61 -4.71 7.15
CA ALA A 39 29.27 -3.41 7.14
C ALA A 39 28.33 -2.35 7.74
N PRO A 40 28.84 -1.39 8.54
CA PRO A 40 28.01 -0.37 9.15
C PRO A 40 27.39 0.52 8.06
N ALA A 41 26.09 0.78 8.20
CA ALA A 41 25.37 1.74 7.37
C ALA A 41 26.13 3.07 7.40
N LYS A 42 26.45 3.61 6.22
CA LYS A 42 27.04 4.96 6.12
C LYS A 42 26.06 5.93 6.75
N ALA A 43 26.40 6.47 7.92
CA ALA A 43 25.69 7.59 8.51
C ALA A 43 25.80 8.77 7.54
N SER A 44 24.72 9.02 6.80
CA SER A 44 24.63 10.16 5.90
C SER A 44 24.52 11.41 6.76
N THR A 45 25.53 12.26 6.72
CA THR A 45 25.56 13.56 7.42
C THR A 45 24.73 14.60 6.67
N ILE A 46 23.49 14.25 6.31
CA ILE A 46 22.58 15.17 5.63
C ILE A 46 22.21 16.27 6.63
N ASP A 47 22.54 17.51 6.27
CA ASP A 47 22.01 18.67 6.98
C ASP A 47 20.51 18.80 6.65
N CYS A 48 19.68 18.57 7.65
CA CYS A 48 18.23 18.59 7.49
C CYS A 48 17.62 20.00 7.56
N ALA A 49 18.41 21.04 7.86
CA ALA A 49 17.91 22.40 8.11
C ALA A 49 17.04 22.96 6.95
N ASP A 50 17.45 22.68 5.71
CA ASP A 50 16.75 23.10 4.50
C ASP A 50 16.09 21.92 3.76
N THR A 51 15.58 20.91 4.48
CA THR A 51 14.83 19.79 3.87
C THR A 51 13.33 19.94 4.10
N LEU A 52 12.51 19.06 3.49
CA LEU A 52 11.09 19.00 3.81
C LEU A 52 10.86 18.64 5.29
N GLY A 53 11.68 17.74 5.84
CA GLY A 53 11.66 17.34 7.23
C GLY A 53 10.36 16.67 7.66
N VAL A 54 10.23 16.47 8.98
CA VAL A 54 8.96 16.18 9.65
C VAL A 54 8.56 17.43 10.42
N SER A 55 7.39 18.00 10.11
CA SER A 55 6.91 19.22 10.77
C SER A 55 6.47 18.96 12.21
N ARG A 56 5.86 17.81 12.44
CA ARG A 56 5.48 17.30 13.76
C ARG A 56 5.22 15.80 13.71
N VAL A 57 5.33 15.18 14.88
CA VAL A 57 4.90 13.82 15.12
C VAL A 57 3.48 13.85 15.69
N ALA A 58 2.58 13.06 15.11
CA ALA A 58 1.23 12.86 15.62
C ALA A 58 1.15 11.48 16.26
N GLU A 59 1.02 11.44 17.59
CA GLU A 59 0.70 10.21 18.30
C GLU A 59 -0.77 9.84 18.11
N VAL A 60 -1.02 8.69 17.51
CA VAL A 60 -2.37 8.20 17.24
C VAL A 60 -2.79 7.26 18.36
N ASP A 61 -3.85 7.63 19.07
CA ASP A 61 -4.53 6.76 20.02
C ASP A 61 -5.48 5.81 19.25
N THR A 62 -5.20 4.52 19.31
CA THR A 62 -5.95 3.50 18.57
C THR A 62 -7.05 2.84 19.40
N ALA A 63 -7.23 3.25 20.66
CA ALA A 63 -8.25 2.71 21.55
C ALA A 63 -9.65 2.83 20.92
N GLY A 64 -10.37 1.72 20.86
CA GLY A 64 -11.72 1.66 20.28
C GLY A 64 -11.79 1.81 18.75
N GLY A 65 -10.65 1.78 18.03
CA GLY A 65 -10.62 1.81 16.56
C GLY A 65 -10.74 3.19 15.94
N GLY A 66 -9.63 3.92 15.87
CA GLY A 66 -9.54 5.17 15.10
C GLY A 66 -9.89 4.95 13.62
N GLU A 67 -10.47 5.94 12.96
CA GLU A 67 -10.84 5.88 11.54
C GLU A 67 -10.43 7.22 10.92
N TYR A 68 -9.54 7.20 9.93
CA TYR A 68 -8.91 8.40 9.38
C TYR A 68 -8.91 8.37 7.85
N GLY A 69 -9.15 9.51 7.21
CA GLY A 69 -9.29 9.63 5.74
C GLY A 69 -10.73 9.96 5.32
N GLU A 70 -10.91 10.30 4.05
CA GLU A 70 -12.17 10.85 3.50
C GLU A 70 -13.36 9.89 3.55
N GLN A 71 -13.09 8.58 3.69
CA GLN A 71 -14.10 7.53 3.82
C GLN A 71 -14.90 7.61 5.13
N TYR A 72 -14.37 8.33 6.13
CA TYR A 72 -14.88 8.32 7.49
C TYR A 72 -15.36 9.70 7.93
N PRO A 73 -16.23 9.78 8.96
CA PRO A 73 -16.55 11.05 9.59
C PRO A 73 -15.27 11.80 9.99
N PRO A 74 -15.18 13.11 9.72
CA PRO A 74 -13.95 13.86 9.89
C PRO A 74 -13.48 13.81 11.34
N LYS A 75 -12.24 13.36 11.54
CA LYS A 75 -11.53 13.42 12.83
C LYS A 75 -10.34 14.38 12.72
N PRO A 76 -10.09 15.22 13.73
CA PRO A 76 -8.88 16.03 13.76
C PRO A 76 -7.64 15.13 13.70
N LEU A 77 -6.86 15.25 12.63
CA LEU A 77 -5.56 14.59 12.46
C LEU A 77 -4.56 15.52 11.81
N LEU A 78 -4.98 16.23 10.76
CA LEU A 78 -4.16 17.13 9.95
C LEU A 78 -4.76 18.52 9.94
N GLU A 79 -3.93 19.55 9.94
CA GLU A 79 -4.31 20.94 9.67
C GLU A 79 -4.19 21.25 8.17
N LYS A 80 -4.68 22.42 7.75
CA LYS A 80 -4.47 22.89 6.37
C LYS A 80 -2.97 22.99 6.06
N GLY A 81 -2.56 22.47 4.91
CA GLY A 81 -1.16 22.41 4.48
C GLY A 81 -0.39 21.22 5.05
N GLU A 82 -1.02 20.34 5.82
CA GLU A 82 -0.37 19.14 6.34
C GLU A 82 -0.67 17.90 5.50
N VAL A 83 0.33 17.05 5.33
CA VAL A 83 0.21 15.80 4.57
C VAL A 83 0.83 14.63 5.33
N VAL A 84 0.28 13.44 5.10
CA VAL A 84 0.88 12.17 5.53
C VAL A 84 1.20 11.36 4.29
N LEU A 85 2.45 10.93 4.17
CA LEU A 85 2.90 10.05 3.09
C LEU A 85 2.63 8.60 3.47
N THR A 86 1.86 7.88 2.68
CA THR A 86 1.55 6.47 2.95
C THR A 86 1.82 5.56 1.75
N PHE A 87 2.34 4.37 2.01
CA PHE A 87 2.73 3.40 0.98
C PHE A 87 2.15 2.01 1.30
N ASP A 88 1.42 1.43 0.35
CA ASP A 88 0.78 0.13 0.48
C ASP A 88 1.53 -0.97 -0.29
N ASP A 89 1.21 -2.22 0.05
CA ASP A 89 1.56 -3.48 -0.63
C ASP A 89 2.97 -4.03 -0.42
N GLY A 90 3.93 -3.20 -0.07
CA GLY A 90 5.31 -3.63 0.10
C GLY A 90 5.59 -4.56 1.30
N PRO A 91 6.90 -4.76 1.60
CA PRO A 91 8.04 -4.14 0.91
C PRO A 91 8.39 -4.81 -0.41
N HIS A 92 8.88 -4.03 -1.38
CA HIS A 92 9.54 -4.50 -2.59
C HIS A 92 11.06 -4.26 -2.47
N PRO A 93 11.92 -5.25 -2.79
CA PRO A 93 13.36 -5.17 -2.50
C PRO A 93 14.09 -4.02 -3.19
N GLU A 94 13.67 -3.66 -4.41
CA GLU A 94 14.25 -2.53 -5.15
C GLU A 94 13.54 -1.19 -4.86
N PHE A 95 12.24 -1.10 -5.16
CA PHE A 95 11.51 0.17 -5.13
C PHE A 95 11.31 0.75 -3.74
N THR A 96 11.07 -0.07 -2.71
CA THR A 96 10.97 0.44 -1.33
C THR A 96 12.28 1.11 -0.91
N ARG A 97 13.44 0.56 -1.28
CA ARG A 97 14.75 1.17 -0.95
C ARG A 97 14.97 2.50 -1.66
N GLN A 98 14.58 2.60 -2.94
CA GLN A 98 14.63 3.88 -3.66
C GLN A 98 13.73 4.95 -3.01
N ILE A 99 12.57 4.54 -2.50
CA ILE A 99 11.66 5.42 -1.77
C ILE A 99 12.28 5.85 -0.43
N LEU A 100 12.88 4.92 0.31
CA LEU A 100 13.61 5.22 1.55
C LEU A 100 14.74 6.23 1.32
N ASP A 101 15.57 6.01 0.28
CA ASP A 101 16.64 6.94 -0.09
C ASP A 101 16.09 8.35 -0.36
N ALA A 102 14.96 8.46 -1.05
CA ALA A 102 14.31 9.74 -1.33
C ALA A 102 13.73 10.41 -0.06
N LEU A 103 13.14 9.64 0.85
CA LEU A 103 12.62 10.14 2.12
C LEU A 103 13.78 10.60 3.04
N ALA A 104 14.87 9.84 3.09
CA ALA A 104 16.08 10.17 3.82
C ALA A 104 16.75 11.44 3.29
N ALA A 105 16.83 11.61 1.97
CA ALA A 105 17.34 12.83 1.33
C ALA A 105 16.54 14.10 1.68
N GLN A 106 15.30 13.94 2.13
CA GLN A 106 14.42 15.02 2.58
C GLN A 106 14.21 15.03 4.10
N CYS A 107 14.97 14.24 4.85
CA CYS A 107 14.86 14.04 6.29
C CYS A 107 13.41 13.87 6.79
N THR A 108 12.57 13.25 5.97
CA THR A 108 11.14 13.11 6.25
C THR A 108 10.78 11.66 6.58
N LYS A 109 9.53 11.43 6.98
CA LYS A 109 9.02 10.11 7.38
C LYS A 109 7.70 9.81 6.70
N ALA A 110 7.31 8.55 6.77
CA ALA A 110 6.14 8.01 6.09
C ALA A 110 5.58 6.82 6.89
N THR A 111 4.37 6.41 6.53
CA THR A 111 3.72 5.22 7.07
C THR A 111 3.57 4.17 5.98
N PHE A 112 4.05 2.95 6.22
CA PHE A 112 3.98 1.84 5.28
C PHE A 112 2.95 0.82 5.76
N PHE A 113 1.96 0.51 4.93
CA PHE A 113 0.99 -0.56 5.19
C PHE A 113 1.41 -1.79 4.40
N HIS A 114 2.22 -2.64 5.04
CA HIS A 114 2.82 -3.79 4.37
C HIS A 114 1.95 -5.03 4.46
N VAL A 115 2.01 -5.83 3.39
CA VAL A 115 1.30 -7.10 3.30
C VAL A 115 2.09 -8.17 4.04
N GLY A 116 1.42 -8.96 4.88
CA GLY A 116 2.08 -9.95 5.74
C GLY A 116 2.99 -10.92 5.00
N ARG A 117 2.58 -11.41 3.81
CA ARG A 117 3.43 -12.26 2.97
C ARG A 117 4.72 -11.56 2.52
N MET A 118 4.66 -10.27 2.21
CA MET A 118 5.81 -9.50 1.74
C MET A 118 6.80 -9.23 2.88
N LEU A 119 6.31 -9.01 4.10
CA LEU A 119 7.15 -8.93 5.30
C LEU A 119 7.95 -10.23 5.52
N LYS A 120 7.32 -11.39 5.27
CA LYS A 120 7.98 -12.71 5.36
C LYS A 120 8.99 -12.94 4.24
N GLU A 121 8.70 -12.45 3.04
CA GLU A 121 9.54 -12.64 1.85
C GLU A 121 10.76 -11.71 1.83
N PHE A 122 10.60 -10.46 2.26
CA PHE A 122 11.66 -9.43 2.28
C PHE A 122 11.83 -8.80 3.68
N PRO A 123 12.15 -9.61 4.71
CA PRO A 123 12.20 -9.14 6.09
C PRO A 123 13.34 -8.16 6.35
N ASP A 124 14.42 -8.21 5.57
CA ASP A 124 15.54 -7.27 5.62
C ASP A 124 15.10 -5.85 5.20
N VAL A 125 14.28 -5.74 4.16
CA VAL A 125 13.75 -4.46 3.67
C VAL A 125 12.75 -3.89 4.68
N ALA A 126 11.86 -4.73 5.23
CA ALA A 126 10.93 -4.34 6.29
C ALA A 126 11.67 -3.76 7.52
N ARG A 127 12.74 -4.43 7.94
CA ARG A 127 13.59 -3.94 9.04
C ARG A 127 14.30 -2.64 8.69
N GLN A 128 14.73 -2.44 7.45
CA GLN A 128 15.31 -1.16 7.02
C GLN A 128 14.29 -0.02 7.13
N VAL A 129 13.05 -0.24 6.66
CA VAL A 129 11.97 0.76 6.79
C VAL A 129 11.82 1.21 8.24
N GLN A 130 11.79 0.26 9.19
CA GLN A 130 11.69 0.60 10.60
C GLN A 130 12.98 1.23 11.17
N ALA A 131 14.16 0.75 10.76
CA ALA A 131 15.45 1.27 11.22
C ALA A 131 15.67 2.74 10.80
N GLU A 132 15.10 3.15 9.66
CA GLU A 132 15.10 4.54 9.20
C GLU A 132 14.01 5.41 9.86
N GLY A 133 13.28 4.85 10.83
CA GLY A 133 12.32 5.57 11.68
C GLY A 133 10.94 5.74 11.05
N HIS A 134 10.61 5.00 10.00
CA HIS A 134 9.26 5.01 9.44
C HIS A 134 8.32 4.13 10.27
N THR A 135 7.02 4.40 10.15
CA THR A 135 6.00 3.59 10.83
C THR A 135 5.52 2.50 9.90
N VAL A 136 5.41 1.27 10.42
CA VAL A 136 4.88 0.13 9.67
C VAL A 136 3.56 -0.29 10.31
N GLY A 137 2.48 -0.28 9.53
CA GLY A 137 1.20 -0.91 9.82
C GLY A 137 0.97 -2.12 8.91
N THR A 138 -0.23 -2.71 8.94
CA THR A 138 -0.53 -3.93 8.17
C THR A 138 -1.61 -3.73 7.10
N HIS A 139 -1.52 -4.54 6.05
CA HIS A 139 -2.41 -4.48 4.87
C HIS A 139 -2.97 -5.86 4.48
N THR A 140 -3.43 -6.63 5.47
CA THR A 140 -3.76 -8.07 5.38
C THR A 140 -2.57 -8.96 5.04
N HIS A 141 -2.74 -10.28 5.16
CA HIS A 141 -1.66 -11.23 4.92
C HIS A 141 -1.39 -11.47 3.43
N THR A 142 -2.44 -11.57 2.60
CA THR A 142 -2.31 -11.90 1.17
C THR A 142 -2.92 -10.85 0.24
N HIS A 143 -3.11 -9.61 0.71
CA HIS A 143 -3.82 -8.55 -0.02
C HIS A 143 -5.26 -8.95 -0.42
N ARG A 144 -5.97 -9.67 0.48
CA ARG A 144 -7.32 -10.14 0.20
C ARG A 144 -8.32 -8.99 0.36
N ASN A 145 -9.19 -8.79 -0.63
CA ASN A 145 -10.36 -7.93 -0.46
C ASN A 145 -11.30 -8.53 0.62
N LEU A 146 -11.56 -7.77 1.69
CA LEU A 146 -12.33 -8.25 2.84
C LEU A 146 -13.85 -8.05 2.69
N GLY A 147 -14.31 -7.25 1.73
CA GLY A 147 -15.73 -7.00 1.49
C GLY A 147 -16.54 -8.28 1.25
N GLY A 148 -15.95 -9.24 0.51
CA GLY A 148 -16.57 -10.55 0.22
C GLY A 148 -16.09 -11.71 1.10
N ALA A 149 -15.22 -11.48 2.09
CA ALA A 149 -14.68 -12.54 2.94
C ALA A 149 -15.65 -12.88 4.10
N SER A 150 -15.63 -14.10 4.65
CA SER A 150 -16.31 -14.35 5.95
C SER A 150 -15.58 -13.63 7.10
N MET A 151 -16.19 -13.52 8.28
CA MET A 151 -15.50 -12.94 9.45
C MET A 151 -14.24 -13.73 9.82
N GLY A 152 -14.33 -15.06 9.91
CA GLY A 152 -13.15 -15.90 10.19
C GLY A 152 -12.03 -15.73 9.15
N GLN A 153 -12.36 -15.55 7.85
CA GLN A 153 -11.36 -15.25 6.82
C GLN A 153 -10.73 -13.87 6.99
N ALA A 154 -11.52 -12.86 7.39
CA ALA A 154 -11.03 -11.52 7.64
C ALA A 154 -10.08 -11.50 8.86
N GLU A 155 -10.50 -12.11 9.97
CA GLU A 155 -9.67 -12.24 11.17
C GLU A 155 -8.36 -12.97 10.87
N GLN A 156 -8.42 -14.10 10.15
CA GLN A 156 -7.22 -14.83 9.76
C GLN A 156 -6.24 -13.98 8.94
N GLN A 157 -6.76 -13.17 8.01
CA GLN A 157 -5.96 -12.28 7.17
C GLN A 157 -5.33 -11.13 7.96
N ILE A 158 -6.05 -10.57 8.92
CA ILE A 158 -5.59 -9.45 9.76
C ILE A 158 -4.55 -9.96 10.76
N GLU A 159 -4.91 -10.95 11.55
CA GLU A 159 -4.08 -11.45 12.65
C GLU A 159 -2.80 -12.11 12.17
N SER A 160 -2.84 -12.83 11.04
CA SER A 160 -1.61 -13.40 10.49
C SER A 160 -0.64 -12.33 10.00
N ALA A 161 -1.13 -11.22 9.45
CA ALA A 161 -0.27 -10.11 9.06
C ALA A 161 0.35 -9.43 10.28
N ILE A 162 -0.42 -9.20 11.34
CA ILE A 162 0.06 -8.63 12.61
C ILE A 162 1.12 -9.54 13.22
N ASN A 163 0.86 -10.83 13.35
CA ASN A 163 1.79 -11.79 13.95
C ASN A 163 3.12 -11.87 13.19
N ILE A 164 3.07 -11.87 11.85
CA ILE A 164 4.27 -11.86 11.03
C ILE A 164 5.02 -10.53 11.17
N ALA A 165 4.31 -9.41 11.19
CA ALA A 165 4.92 -8.09 11.35
C ALA A 165 5.61 -7.96 12.72
N GLU A 166 4.95 -8.35 13.81
CA GLU A 166 5.52 -8.40 15.16
C GLU A 166 6.76 -9.29 15.25
N ALA A 167 6.75 -10.45 14.57
CA ALA A 167 7.91 -11.33 14.52
C ALA A 167 9.06 -10.80 13.64
N THR A 168 8.76 -9.95 12.65
CA THR A 168 9.74 -9.46 11.67
C THR A 168 10.41 -8.15 12.09
N LEU A 169 9.65 -7.27 12.76
CA LEU A 169 10.03 -5.89 13.06
C LEU A 169 10.56 -5.76 14.50
N PRO A 170 11.84 -5.39 14.70
CA PRO A 170 12.47 -5.28 16.02
C PRO A 170 11.72 -4.40 17.03
N ASN A 171 11.10 -3.30 16.57
CA ASN A 171 10.36 -2.39 17.43
C ASN A 171 8.84 -2.65 17.40
N GLY A 172 8.39 -3.75 16.79
CA GLY A 172 6.98 -4.08 16.61
C GLY A 172 6.29 -3.30 15.49
N VAL A 173 5.10 -3.75 15.12
CA VAL A 173 4.19 -3.11 14.17
C VAL A 173 3.27 -2.13 14.90
N ALA A 174 2.94 -1.03 14.24
CA ALA A 174 1.90 -0.14 14.74
C ALA A 174 0.53 -0.83 14.66
N PRO A 175 -0.39 -0.62 15.63
CA PRO A 175 -1.80 -0.99 15.53
C PRO A 175 -2.56 -0.15 14.49
N PHE A 176 -1.99 -0.03 13.29
CA PHE A 176 -2.52 0.68 12.13
C PHE A 176 -2.82 -0.33 11.03
N PHE A 177 -3.99 -0.20 10.43
CA PHE A 177 -4.46 -1.08 9.37
C PHE A 177 -5.05 -0.26 8.24
N ARG A 178 -4.80 -0.69 7.01
CA ARG A 178 -5.53 -0.20 5.83
C ARG A 178 -6.17 -1.37 5.13
N PHE A 179 -7.41 -1.21 4.66
CA PHE A 179 -8.11 -2.24 3.91
C PHE A 179 -7.58 -2.30 2.46
N PRO A 180 -7.22 -3.48 1.93
CA PRO A 180 -6.99 -3.66 0.50
C PRO A 180 -8.14 -3.13 -0.33
N TYR A 181 -7.81 -2.40 -1.39
CA TYR A 181 -8.78 -1.74 -2.28
C TYR A 181 -9.71 -0.74 -1.58
N LEU A 182 -9.36 -0.31 -0.35
CA LEU A 182 -10.22 0.52 0.51
C LEU A 182 -11.60 -0.11 0.76
N SER A 183 -11.69 -1.45 0.69
CA SER A 183 -12.94 -2.19 0.89
C SER A 183 -13.11 -2.56 2.37
N ASP A 184 -13.87 -1.74 3.09
CA ASP A 184 -13.89 -1.64 4.57
C ASP A 184 -15.25 -2.01 5.21
N PRO A 185 -15.72 -3.27 5.09
CA PRO A 185 -17.02 -3.67 5.60
C PRO A 185 -17.15 -3.40 7.11
N GLN A 186 -18.26 -2.79 7.54
CA GLN A 186 -18.51 -2.37 8.94
C GLN A 186 -18.19 -3.47 9.96
N ARG A 187 -18.62 -4.72 9.72
CA ARG A 187 -18.33 -5.86 10.61
C ARG A 187 -16.84 -6.10 10.88
N VAL A 188 -15.96 -5.77 9.93
CA VAL A 188 -14.50 -5.91 10.10
C VAL A 188 -13.92 -4.67 10.76
N ARG A 189 -14.46 -3.48 10.49
CA ARG A 189 -14.12 -2.27 11.27
C ARG A 189 -14.47 -2.43 12.75
N ASP A 190 -15.64 -3.00 13.06
CA ASP A 190 -16.04 -3.31 14.44
C ASP A 190 -15.09 -4.29 15.13
N TYR A 191 -14.53 -5.25 14.38
CA TYR A 191 -13.51 -6.16 14.89
C TYR A 191 -12.20 -5.42 15.20
N LEU A 192 -11.72 -4.60 14.26
CA LEU A 192 -10.50 -3.80 14.43
C LEU A 192 -10.64 -2.82 15.61
N ALA A 193 -11.83 -2.24 15.79
CA ALA A 193 -12.15 -1.38 16.93
C ALA A 193 -12.04 -2.10 18.28
N LYS A 194 -12.60 -3.31 18.39
CA LYS A 194 -12.44 -4.16 19.60
C LYS A 194 -10.98 -4.55 19.85
N ARG A 195 -10.16 -4.59 18.80
CA ARG A 195 -8.73 -4.86 18.87
C ARG A 195 -7.87 -3.62 19.09
N ASN A 196 -8.48 -2.45 19.26
CA ASN A 196 -7.77 -1.17 19.37
C ASN A 196 -6.82 -0.92 18.19
N ILE A 197 -7.27 -1.24 16.98
CA ILE A 197 -6.52 -1.04 15.73
C ILE A 197 -7.17 0.11 14.96
N ALA A 198 -6.39 1.13 14.63
CA ALA A 198 -6.87 2.25 13.82
C ALA A 198 -6.88 1.88 12.34
N VAL A 199 -7.94 2.29 11.64
CA VAL A 199 -8.16 2.15 10.21
C VAL A 199 -7.78 3.44 9.50
N PHE A 200 -6.95 3.32 8.46
CA PHE A 200 -6.52 4.43 7.62
C PHE A 200 -7.06 4.26 6.20
N GLY A 201 -7.98 5.12 5.83
CA GLY A 201 -8.35 5.44 4.46
C GLY A 201 -7.34 6.41 3.83
N ILE A 202 -7.83 7.27 2.93
CA ILE A 202 -7.02 8.19 2.13
C ILE A 202 -7.78 9.51 1.92
N ASP A 203 -7.08 10.58 1.58
CA ASP A 203 -7.70 11.82 1.11
C ASP A 203 -7.24 12.18 -0.33
N VAL A 204 -6.07 11.67 -0.74
CA VAL A 204 -5.49 11.91 -2.06
C VAL A 204 -4.94 10.60 -2.63
N ASP A 205 -5.47 10.17 -3.77
CA ASP A 205 -4.98 9.01 -4.51
C ASP A 205 -3.99 9.44 -5.61
N SER A 206 -2.82 8.82 -5.64
CA SER A 206 -1.82 9.03 -6.70
C SER A 206 -2.18 8.32 -8.01
N PHE A 207 -3.04 7.30 -7.96
CA PHE A 207 -3.36 6.38 -9.05
C PHE A 207 -2.12 5.75 -9.71
N ASP A 208 -1.04 5.57 -8.95
CA ASP A 208 0.23 5.02 -9.43
C ASP A 208 0.12 3.61 -10.02
N TRP A 209 -0.80 2.79 -9.51
CA TRP A 209 -1.17 1.47 -10.05
C TRP A 209 -1.69 1.53 -11.50
N ARG A 210 -2.23 2.67 -11.92
CA ARG A 210 -2.74 2.87 -13.29
C ARG A 210 -1.67 3.41 -14.24
N TRP A 211 -0.66 4.11 -13.74
CA TRP A 211 0.24 4.91 -14.55
C TRP A 211 1.70 4.50 -14.40
N ARG A 212 2.34 4.16 -15.53
CA ARG A 212 3.78 3.84 -15.58
C ARG A 212 4.70 5.06 -15.62
N LYS A 213 4.15 6.28 -15.67
CA LYS A 213 4.89 7.54 -15.81
C LYS A 213 4.91 8.30 -14.48
N PRO A 214 6.08 8.64 -13.91
CA PRO A 214 6.18 9.32 -12.62
C PRO A 214 5.52 10.71 -12.63
N GLU A 215 5.49 11.39 -13.78
CA GLU A 215 4.89 12.71 -13.91
C GLU A 215 3.36 12.67 -13.72
N LYS A 216 2.72 11.55 -14.08
CA LYS A 216 1.29 11.35 -13.85
C LYS A 216 0.97 11.10 -12.38
N VAL A 217 1.82 10.33 -11.68
CA VAL A 217 1.73 10.13 -10.23
C VAL A 217 1.79 11.49 -9.53
N MET A 218 2.83 12.28 -9.82
CA MET A 218 3.00 13.61 -9.25
C MET A 218 1.82 14.54 -9.57
N HIS A 219 1.38 14.60 -10.82
CA HIS A 219 0.25 15.44 -11.22
C HIS A 219 -1.05 15.08 -10.48
N ASN A 220 -1.36 13.80 -10.31
CA ASN A 220 -2.57 13.37 -9.61
C ASN A 220 -2.53 13.78 -8.13
N VAL A 221 -1.38 13.57 -7.47
CA VAL A 221 -1.20 13.95 -6.06
C VAL A 221 -1.38 15.45 -5.88
N LEU A 222 -0.68 16.26 -6.68
CA LEU A 222 -0.75 17.72 -6.57
C LEU A 222 -2.16 18.24 -6.89
N SER A 223 -2.82 17.67 -7.91
CA SER A 223 -4.20 18.04 -8.25
C SER A 223 -5.21 17.63 -7.17
N GLY A 224 -4.95 16.54 -6.43
CA GLY A 224 -5.74 16.15 -5.26
C GLY A 224 -5.54 17.15 -4.11
N LEU A 225 -4.28 17.46 -3.79
CA LEU A 225 -3.93 18.42 -2.76
C LEU A 225 -4.41 19.84 -3.06
N ASP A 226 -4.44 20.27 -4.31
CA ASP A 226 -5.00 21.57 -4.70
C ASP A 226 -6.51 21.66 -4.38
N LYS A 227 -7.22 20.52 -4.30
CA LYS A 227 -8.64 20.46 -3.92
C LYS A 227 -8.83 20.34 -2.41
N THR A 228 -8.04 19.48 -1.75
CA THR A 228 -8.23 19.15 -0.33
C THR A 228 -7.47 20.10 0.60
N GLY A 229 -6.37 20.68 0.14
CA GLY A 229 -5.45 21.53 0.88
C GLY A 229 -4.63 20.83 1.97
N ARG A 230 -4.82 19.52 2.17
CA ARG A 230 -4.17 18.65 3.16
C ARG A 230 -4.51 17.19 2.83
N GLY A 231 -3.89 16.21 3.50
CA GLY A 231 -4.44 14.86 3.52
C GLY A 231 -3.46 13.71 3.66
N ILE A 232 -4.03 12.52 3.83
CA ILE A 232 -3.35 11.22 3.77
C ILE A 232 -3.22 10.82 2.30
N ILE A 233 -1.99 10.77 1.80
CA ILE A 233 -1.68 10.51 0.39
C ILE A 233 -1.36 9.03 0.21
N LEU A 234 -2.05 8.37 -0.73
CA LEU A 234 -1.84 6.97 -1.09
C LEU A 234 -0.85 6.78 -2.23
N PHE A 235 0.15 5.94 -1.96
CA PHE A 235 1.08 5.36 -2.93
C PHE A 235 1.18 3.85 -2.71
N HIS A 236 1.85 3.17 -3.62
CA HIS A 236 2.29 1.78 -3.46
C HIS A 236 3.81 1.70 -3.66
N ASP A 237 4.53 1.16 -2.68
CA ASP A 237 6.00 1.02 -2.75
C ASP A 237 6.47 -0.18 -3.59
N ILE A 238 5.52 -0.87 -4.23
CA ILE A 238 5.76 -1.92 -5.23
C ILE A 238 5.83 -1.38 -6.68
N HIS A 239 5.66 -0.07 -6.88
CA HIS A 239 5.60 0.54 -8.21
C HIS A 239 6.83 1.40 -8.52
N GLY A 240 7.56 1.02 -9.59
CA GLY A 240 8.71 1.80 -10.05
C GLY A 240 8.38 3.21 -10.55
N SER A 241 7.14 3.49 -10.97
CA SER A 241 6.68 4.85 -11.28
C SER A 241 6.62 5.72 -10.02
N THR A 242 6.18 5.15 -8.91
CA THR A 242 6.17 5.80 -7.58
C THR A 242 7.59 6.08 -7.13
N ALA A 243 8.46 5.07 -7.10
CA ALA A 243 9.86 5.25 -6.71
C ALA A 243 10.57 6.38 -7.48
N LYS A 244 10.28 6.51 -8.78
CA LYS A 244 10.82 7.59 -9.63
C LYS A 244 10.14 8.95 -9.40
N ALA A 245 8.90 8.99 -8.94
CA ALA A 245 8.14 10.22 -8.71
C ALA A 245 8.46 10.87 -7.36
N ILE A 246 8.70 10.06 -6.32
CA ILE A 246 8.86 10.54 -4.94
C ILE A 246 9.93 11.65 -4.81
N PRO A 247 11.14 11.55 -5.39
CA PRO A 247 12.15 12.61 -5.23
C PRO A 247 11.65 14.00 -5.68
N ALA A 248 11.06 14.08 -6.87
CA ALA A 248 10.53 15.33 -7.41
C ALA A 248 9.28 15.81 -6.66
N LEU A 249 8.41 14.87 -6.26
CA LEU A 249 7.21 15.19 -5.50
C LEU A 249 7.54 15.79 -4.14
N LEU A 250 8.50 15.23 -3.39
CA LEU A 250 8.89 15.77 -2.08
C LEU A 250 9.46 17.19 -2.20
N ALA A 251 10.27 17.44 -3.23
CA ALA A 251 10.78 18.78 -3.53
C ALA A 251 9.64 19.77 -3.83
N GLU A 252 8.63 19.34 -4.61
CA GLU A 252 7.47 20.16 -4.93
C GLU A 252 6.57 20.42 -3.71
N LEU A 253 6.36 19.42 -2.85
CA LEU A 253 5.63 19.59 -1.59
C LEU A 253 6.31 20.65 -0.71
N LYS A 254 7.64 20.60 -0.60
CA LYS A 254 8.43 21.61 0.11
C LYS A 254 8.26 22.99 -0.53
N ALA A 255 8.39 23.09 -1.85
CA ALA A 255 8.27 24.37 -2.58
C ALA A 255 6.87 25.00 -2.42
N ARG A 256 5.83 24.18 -2.30
CA ARG A 256 4.45 24.61 -2.04
C ARG A 256 4.14 24.86 -0.55
N GLY A 257 5.10 24.65 0.34
CA GLY A 257 4.95 24.87 1.79
C GLY A 257 4.11 23.81 2.51
N TYR A 258 3.94 22.62 1.93
CA TYR A 258 3.32 21.50 2.63
C TYR A 258 4.23 21.00 3.76
N LYS A 259 3.59 20.47 4.81
CA LYS A 259 4.23 20.01 6.04
C LYS A 259 3.96 18.52 6.23
N VAL A 260 5.01 17.71 6.29
CA VAL A 260 4.84 16.27 6.52
C VAL A 260 4.62 15.98 7.99
N VAL A 261 3.48 15.36 8.31
CA VAL A 261 3.16 14.85 9.64
C VAL A 261 3.52 13.38 9.71
N HIS A 262 4.36 13.00 10.68
CA HIS A 262 4.71 11.60 10.91
C HIS A 262 3.77 10.99 11.94
N LEU A 263 3.07 9.92 11.56
CA LEU A 263 2.14 9.22 12.45
C LEU A 263 2.89 8.15 13.23
N VAL A 264 2.79 8.15 14.56
CA VAL A 264 3.33 7.08 15.41
C VAL A 264 2.23 6.55 16.34
N PRO A 265 2.23 5.27 16.71
CA PRO A 265 1.21 4.74 17.61
C PRO A 265 1.51 5.13 19.06
N LYS A 266 0.45 5.45 19.82
CA LYS A 266 0.54 5.70 21.27
C LYS A 266 0.70 4.41 22.08
N SER A 267 0.27 3.28 21.53
CA SER A 267 0.29 1.96 22.17
C SER A 267 0.84 0.89 21.23
N ARG A 268 1.31 -0.22 21.79
CA ARG A 268 1.68 -1.42 21.05
C ARG A 268 0.48 -2.33 20.85
N ILE A 269 0.52 -3.15 19.80
CA ILE A 269 -0.49 -4.17 19.56
C ILE A 269 -0.20 -5.44 20.36
N GLU A 270 -1.24 -6.14 20.82
CA GLU A 270 -1.13 -7.50 21.34
C GLU A 270 -1.45 -8.51 20.24
N THR A 271 -0.57 -9.49 20.05
CA THR A 271 -0.75 -10.58 19.08
C THR A 271 -1.82 -11.58 19.53
N VAL A 272 -2.59 -12.10 18.58
CA VAL A 272 -3.53 -13.22 18.81
C VAL A 272 -3.13 -14.41 17.95
N ALA A 273 -3.02 -15.58 18.57
CA ALA A 273 -2.62 -16.81 17.88
C ALA A 273 -3.66 -17.21 16.82
N VAL A 274 -3.24 -17.27 15.56
CA VAL A 274 -4.03 -17.75 14.43
C VAL A 274 -3.17 -18.57 13.48
N ALA A 275 -3.78 -19.51 12.74
CA ALA A 275 -3.10 -20.20 11.65
C ALA A 275 -3.03 -19.27 10.42
N GLU A 276 -1.89 -19.24 9.72
CA GLU A 276 -1.75 -18.48 8.47
C GLU A 276 -2.82 -18.92 7.42
N PRO A 277 -3.39 -18.00 6.63
CA PRO A 277 -4.28 -18.35 5.52
C PRO A 277 -3.55 -19.27 4.53
N THR A 278 -4.17 -20.39 4.18
CA THR A 278 -3.65 -21.23 3.10
C THR A 278 -3.69 -20.46 1.77
N ALA A 279 -2.60 -20.51 1.01
CA ALA A 279 -2.56 -19.92 -0.32
C ALA A 279 -3.71 -20.50 -1.16
N ALA A 280 -4.49 -19.64 -1.82
CA ALA A 280 -5.56 -20.10 -2.70
C ALA A 280 -4.95 -21.01 -3.78
N PRO A 281 -5.53 -22.19 -4.05
CA PRO A 281 -5.05 -23.05 -5.13
C PRO A 281 -5.13 -22.28 -6.46
N ALA A 282 -4.08 -22.39 -7.27
CA ALA A 282 -4.04 -21.77 -8.59
C ALA A 282 -5.34 -22.08 -9.37
N PRO A 283 -5.90 -21.13 -10.13
CA PRO A 283 -7.14 -21.36 -10.86
C PRO A 283 -6.96 -22.57 -11.79
N ARG A 284 -7.81 -23.59 -11.61
CA ARG A 284 -7.82 -24.78 -12.48
C ARG A 284 -8.07 -24.31 -13.91
N ARG A 285 -7.07 -24.43 -14.79
CA ARG A 285 -7.23 -24.23 -16.23
C ARG A 285 -8.40 -25.10 -16.70
N ARG A 286 -9.52 -24.49 -17.09
CA ARG A 286 -10.62 -25.22 -17.73
C ARG A 286 -10.08 -25.80 -19.03
N ALA A 287 -9.97 -27.13 -19.10
CA ALA A 287 -9.62 -27.83 -20.33
C ALA A 287 -10.64 -27.42 -21.42
N ARG A 288 -10.14 -26.78 -22.48
CA ARG A 288 -10.93 -26.48 -23.69
C ARG A 288 -11.42 -27.81 -24.28
N ARG A 289 -12.68 -28.18 -24.02
CA ARG A 289 -13.36 -29.26 -24.74
C ARG A 289 -13.39 -28.89 -26.22
N HIS A 290 -12.50 -29.52 -27.01
CA HIS A 290 -12.57 -29.48 -28.46
C HIS A 290 -13.83 -30.24 -28.88
N ARG A 291 -14.88 -29.50 -29.27
CA ARG A 291 -15.98 -30.08 -30.06
C ARG A 291 -15.43 -30.36 -31.45
N ARG A 292 -15.07 -31.63 -31.72
CA ARG A 292 -14.92 -32.15 -33.08
C ARG A 292 -16.29 -32.03 -33.77
N SER A 293 -16.40 -31.19 -34.80
CA SER A 293 -17.52 -31.27 -35.73
C SER A 293 -17.36 -32.54 -36.56
N LYS A 294 -18.31 -33.46 -36.49
CA LYS A 294 -18.46 -34.50 -37.50
C LYS A 294 -19.11 -33.86 -38.74
N ARG A 295 -18.57 -34.22 -39.90
CA ARG A 295 -19.15 -34.00 -41.23
C ARG A 295 -20.47 -34.72 -41.37
#